data_AF-A0A8S4D421-F1
#
_entry.id   AF-A0A8S4D421-F1
#
_cell.length_a   1.000
_cell.length_b   1.000
_cell.length_c   1.000
_cell.angle_alpha   90.00
_cell.angle_beta   90.00
_cell.angle_gamma   90.00
#
_symmetry.space_group_name_H-M   'P 1'
#
loop_
_entity.id
_entity.type
_entity.pdbx_description
1 polymer ?
#
loop_
_entity_poly.entity_id
_entity_poly.type
_entity_poly.pdbx_seq_one_letter_code
_entity_poly.pdbx_strand_id
1 'polypeptide(L)'
;MAEEAKHVNEEDFKQLKERMNLISSADPEQYHNEFSLRRYLRAFGNVDSAFQAILKTNKWRIEYGVSELHNDKELIEKYACKARVLRHRDITGRPIIYIPAKNHSSNDRNIDELTKFIVYCLEDASKRCFEEVVDNLCIVFDLKDFTLSCMDYQVLKNMIWLLSRHYPERLGVCLIINAPTFFSGCWTVIKGWLDENTSRKVTFVHSEMDLCQYLIPDILPTDM
;
A
#
# COMPACT_ATOMS: atom_id res chain seq x y z
N MET A 1 -10.86 -9.92 -12.92
CA MET A 1 -11.94 -8.93 -13.08
C MET A 1 -11.74 -7.86 -12.02
N ALA A 2 -11.67 -6.57 -12.40
CA ALA A 2 -11.52 -5.49 -11.42
C ALA A 2 -12.82 -5.35 -10.63
N GLU A 3 -12.76 -5.48 -9.31
CA GLU A 3 -13.89 -5.22 -8.42
C GLU A 3 -14.25 -3.74 -8.55
N GLU A 4 -15.52 -3.43 -8.83
CA GLU A 4 -15.99 -2.05 -8.92
C GLU A 4 -15.83 -1.38 -7.55
N ALA A 5 -15.08 -0.28 -7.51
CA ALA A 5 -14.89 0.49 -6.30
C ALA A 5 -16.26 0.88 -5.73
N LYS A 6 -16.43 0.79 -4.40
CA LYS A 6 -17.67 1.25 -3.73
C LYS A 6 -18.06 2.63 -4.26
N HIS A 7 -19.28 2.74 -4.75
CA HIS A 7 -19.80 3.98 -5.30
C HIS A 7 -19.75 5.08 -4.22
N VAL A 8 -19.14 6.22 -4.57
CA VAL A 8 -19.10 7.39 -3.69
C VAL A 8 -20.34 8.23 -4.00
N ASN A 9 -21.10 8.56 -2.97
CA ASN A 9 -22.21 9.50 -3.11
C ASN A 9 -21.67 10.87 -3.54
N GLU A 10 -22.15 11.39 -4.67
CA GLU A 10 -21.67 12.67 -5.23
C GLU A 10 -22.01 13.87 -4.33
N GLU A 11 -23.08 13.80 -3.53
CA GLU A 11 -23.40 14.84 -2.56
C GLU A 11 -22.39 14.85 -1.40
N ASP A 12 -22.03 13.68 -0.88
CA ASP A 12 -20.99 13.55 0.15
C ASP A 12 -19.63 14.02 -0.37
N PHE A 13 -19.32 13.70 -1.64
CA PHE A 13 -18.11 14.18 -2.30
C PHE A 13 -18.08 15.70 -2.42
N LYS A 14 -19.17 16.31 -2.85
CA LYS A 14 -19.28 17.78 -2.96
C LYS A 14 -19.11 18.44 -1.59
N GLN A 15 -19.80 17.95 -0.56
CA GLN A 15 -19.68 18.47 0.80
C GLN A 15 -18.26 18.33 1.36
N LEU A 16 -17.62 17.18 1.15
CA LEU A 16 -16.23 16.99 1.58
C LEU A 16 -15.28 17.95 0.84
N LYS A 17 -15.46 18.11 -0.47
CA LYS A 17 -14.66 19.05 -1.29
C LYS A 17 -14.81 20.48 -0.80
N GLU A 18 -16.03 20.92 -0.48
CA GLU A 18 -16.30 22.25 0.08
C GLU A 18 -15.57 22.46 1.42
N ARG A 19 -15.59 21.47 2.33
CA ARG A 19 -14.84 21.56 3.59
C ARG A 19 -13.33 21.61 3.38
N MET A 20 -12.82 20.86 2.40
CA MET A 20 -11.40 20.84 2.07
C MET A 20 -10.93 22.11 1.34
N ASN A 21 -11.80 22.85 0.67
CA ASN A 21 -11.43 24.11 0.00
C ASN A 21 -10.91 25.15 1.00
N LEU A 22 -11.49 25.23 2.20
CA LEU A 22 -11.02 26.15 3.26
C LEU A 22 -9.57 25.85 3.67
N ILE A 23 -9.22 24.56 3.73
CA ILE A 23 -7.87 24.11 4.07
C ILE A 23 -6.93 24.36 2.90
N SER A 24 -7.35 24.00 1.68
CA SER A 24 -6.53 24.15 0.47
C SER A 24 -6.22 25.61 0.16
N SER A 25 -7.11 26.54 0.54
CA SER A 25 -6.84 27.98 0.44
C SER A 25 -5.80 28.47 1.44
N ALA A 26 -5.66 27.80 2.58
CA ALA A 26 -4.66 28.13 3.60
C ALA A 26 -3.31 27.43 3.34
N ASP A 27 -3.33 26.26 2.70
CA ASP A 27 -2.16 25.47 2.34
C ASP A 27 -2.29 24.89 0.90
N PRO A 28 -1.74 25.60 -0.10
CA PRO A 28 -1.75 25.14 -1.49
C PRO A 28 -0.88 23.90 -1.75
N GLU A 29 0.06 23.55 -0.85
CA GLU A 29 0.92 22.37 -0.98
C GLU A 29 0.24 21.10 -0.44
N GLN A 30 -1.05 21.17 -0.16
CA GLN A 30 -1.82 20.05 0.35
C GLN A 30 -1.71 18.81 -0.55
N TYR A 31 -1.44 17.67 0.10
CA TYR A 31 -1.33 16.35 -0.52
C TYR A 31 -2.63 15.83 -1.17
N HIS A 32 -3.79 16.26 -0.70
CA HIS A 32 -5.08 15.71 -1.09
C HIS A 32 -5.68 16.40 -2.32
N ASN A 33 -5.94 15.59 -3.36
CA ASN A 33 -6.71 15.95 -4.55
C ASN A 33 -8.08 15.24 -4.57
N GLU A 34 -8.90 15.50 -5.58
CA GLU A 34 -10.24 14.92 -5.73
C GLU A 34 -10.27 13.38 -5.66
N PHE A 35 -9.31 12.70 -6.31
CA PHE A 35 -9.20 11.25 -6.29
C PHE A 35 -8.94 10.74 -4.87
N SER A 36 -8.07 11.42 -4.13
CA SER A 36 -7.83 11.10 -2.73
C SER A 36 -9.08 11.30 -1.88
N LEU A 37 -9.84 12.39 -2.05
CA LEU A 37 -11.08 12.61 -1.29
C LEU A 37 -12.08 11.46 -1.50
N ARG A 38 -12.22 10.98 -2.75
CA ARG A 38 -13.05 9.81 -3.08
C ARG A 38 -12.55 8.54 -2.38
N ARG A 39 -11.24 8.29 -2.33
CA ARG A 39 -10.65 7.17 -1.57
C ARG A 39 -11.02 7.24 -0.09
N TYR A 40 -10.91 8.42 0.53
CA TYR A 40 -11.26 8.60 1.94
C TYR A 40 -12.77 8.38 2.17
N LEU A 41 -13.65 8.86 1.29
CA LEU A 41 -15.09 8.58 1.41
C LEU A 41 -15.39 7.08 1.30
N ARG A 42 -14.76 6.36 0.37
CA ARG A 42 -14.92 4.89 0.26
C ARG A 42 -14.49 4.16 1.53
N ALA A 43 -13.39 4.57 2.15
CA ALA A 43 -12.85 3.92 3.34
C ALA A 43 -13.59 4.26 4.64
N PHE A 44 -13.99 5.53 4.81
CA PHE A 44 -14.54 6.03 6.07
C PHE A 44 -16.07 6.19 6.06
N GLY A 45 -16.70 6.05 4.90
CA GLY A 45 -18.14 5.86 4.71
C GLY A 45 -19.01 7.12 4.82
N ASN A 46 -18.54 8.18 5.48
CA ASN A 46 -19.26 9.46 5.56
C ASN A 46 -18.31 10.66 5.58
N VAL A 47 -18.87 11.84 5.31
CA VAL A 47 -18.14 13.12 5.17
C VAL A 47 -17.33 13.46 6.43
N ASP A 48 -17.93 13.37 7.62
CA ASP A 48 -17.27 13.75 8.87
C ASP A 48 -16.07 12.86 9.17
N SER A 49 -16.25 11.53 9.09
CA SER A 49 -15.18 10.56 9.31
C SER A 49 -14.06 10.71 8.29
N ALA A 50 -14.40 10.89 7.01
CA ALA A 50 -13.42 11.09 5.94
C ALA A 50 -12.61 12.38 6.16
N PHE A 51 -13.29 13.48 6.48
CA PHE A 51 -12.65 14.77 6.76
C PHE A 51 -11.69 14.68 7.95
N GLN A 52 -12.11 14.06 9.06
CA GLN A 52 -11.26 13.86 10.24
C GLN A 52 -10.04 12.96 9.93
N ALA A 53 -10.21 11.93 9.11
CA ALA A 53 -9.11 11.07 8.70
C ALA A 53 -8.11 11.78 7.79
N ILE A 54 -8.58 12.67 6.91
CA ILE A 54 -7.73 13.54 6.08
C ILE A 54 -6.91 14.46 6.99
N LEU A 55 -7.54 15.17 7.93
CA LEU A 55 -6.84 16.06 8.86
C LEU A 55 -5.75 15.33 9.66
N LYS A 56 -6.07 14.14 10.17
CA LYS A 56 -5.09 13.29 10.87
C LYS A 56 -3.95 12.87 9.96
N THR A 57 -4.23 12.58 8.69
CA THR A 57 -3.19 12.21 7.72
C THR A 57 -2.30 13.41 7.40
N ASN A 58 -2.86 14.58 7.13
CA ASN A 58 -2.08 15.81 6.89
C ASN A 58 -1.14 16.12 8.06
N LYS A 59 -1.67 16.08 9.29
CA LYS A 59 -0.87 16.28 10.49
C LYS A 59 0.26 15.25 10.60
N TRP A 60 -0.05 13.96 10.43
CA TRP A 60 0.94 12.89 10.46
C TRP A 60 2.01 13.08 9.38
N ARG A 61 1.64 13.47 8.15
CA ARG A 61 2.60 13.65 7.05
C ARG A 61 3.68 14.68 7.38
N ILE A 62 3.27 15.77 8.04
CA ILE A 62 4.17 16.85 8.48
C ILE A 62 5.05 16.35 9.63
N GLU A 63 4.46 15.81 10.70
CA GLU A 63 5.19 15.35 11.89
C GLU A 63 6.15 14.20 11.58
N TYR A 64 5.80 13.34 10.63
CA TYR A 64 6.59 12.18 10.22
C TYR A 64 7.65 12.52 9.15
N GLY A 65 7.61 13.72 8.56
CA GLY A 65 8.55 14.13 7.51
C GLY A 65 8.38 13.37 6.19
N VAL A 66 7.15 13.02 5.80
CA VAL A 66 6.89 12.15 4.64
C VAL A 66 7.45 12.74 3.34
N SER A 67 7.38 14.06 3.18
CA SER A 67 7.91 14.77 2.02
C SER A 67 9.42 14.63 1.88
N GLU A 68 10.16 14.37 2.96
CA GLU A 68 11.63 14.32 2.96
C GLU A 68 12.18 12.91 2.69
N LEU A 69 11.35 11.87 2.83
CA LEU A 69 11.78 10.46 2.74
C LEU A 69 12.44 10.09 1.40
N HIS A 70 12.07 10.77 0.31
CA HIS A 70 12.67 10.53 -1.01
C HIS A 70 14.12 11.03 -1.12
N ASN A 71 14.55 11.90 -0.20
CA ASN A 71 15.92 12.43 -0.13
C ASN A 71 16.84 11.57 0.75
N ASP A 72 16.28 10.67 1.56
CA ASP A 72 17.03 9.78 2.46
C ASP A 72 17.61 8.59 1.69
N LYS A 73 18.66 8.85 0.92
CA LYS A 73 19.33 7.83 0.10
C LYS A 73 19.92 6.70 0.93
N GLU A 74 20.43 7.01 2.12
CA GLU A 74 21.02 6.01 3.02
C GLU A 74 19.97 4.99 3.46
N LEU A 75 18.79 5.46 3.89
CA LEU A 75 17.67 4.59 4.23
C LEU A 75 17.24 3.74 3.04
N ILE A 76 17.07 4.36 1.87
CA ILE A 76 16.62 3.67 0.65
C ILE A 76 17.61 2.58 0.24
N GLU A 77 18.91 2.89 0.20
CA GLU A 77 19.96 1.94 -0.18
C GLU A 77 20.08 0.80 0.85
N LYS A 78 20.01 1.12 2.15
CA LYS A 78 20.08 0.14 3.25
C LYS A 78 18.97 -0.91 3.16
N TYR A 79 17.77 -0.53 2.75
CA TYR A 79 16.60 -1.41 2.71
C TYR A 79 16.15 -1.81 1.29
N ALA A 80 16.91 -1.46 0.25
CA ALA A 80 16.58 -1.75 -1.15
C ALA A 80 16.40 -3.24 -1.47
N CYS A 81 16.96 -4.15 -0.66
CA CYS A 81 16.74 -5.60 -0.78
C CYS A 81 15.39 -6.06 -0.19
N LYS A 82 14.75 -5.26 0.67
CA LYS A 82 13.50 -5.63 1.37
C LYS A 82 12.26 -5.41 0.53
N ALA A 83 12.27 -4.38 -0.32
CA ALA A 83 11.20 -4.07 -1.25
C ALA A 83 11.69 -3.17 -2.40
N ARG A 84 10.99 -3.20 -3.54
CA ARG A 84 11.29 -2.34 -4.70
C ARG A 84 10.00 -1.97 -5.43
N VAL A 85 9.84 -0.69 -5.77
CA VAL A 85 8.80 -0.25 -6.72
C VAL A 85 9.29 -0.52 -8.13
N LEU A 86 8.60 -1.39 -8.85
CA LEU A 86 9.03 -1.82 -10.19
C LEU A 86 8.82 -0.70 -11.21
N ARG A 87 9.59 -0.77 -12.30
CA ARG A 87 9.42 0.12 -13.47
C ARG A 87 8.16 -0.25 -14.26
N HIS A 88 7.89 -1.54 -14.36
CA HIS A 88 6.73 -2.09 -15.04
C HIS A 88 5.49 -2.04 -14.15
N ARG A 89 4.32 -2.15 -14.79
CA ARG A 89 3.01 -2.13 -14.16
C ARG A 89 2.35 -3.49 -14.27
N ASP A 90 1.32 -3.70 -13.46
CA ASP A 90 0.42 -4.84 -13.61
C ASP A 90 -0.41 -4.69 -14.91
N ILE A 91 -1.10 -5.74 -15.33
CA ILE A 91 -1.89 -5.72 -16.58
C ILE A 91 -3.03 -4.69 -16.57
N THR A 92 -3.42 -4.19 -15.40
CA THR A 92 -4.44 -3.16 -15.23
C THR A 92 -3.85 -1.75 -15.15
N GLY A 93 -2.52 -1.61 -15.13
CA GLY A 93 -1.81 -0.33 -15.05
C GLY A 93 -1.38 0.10 -13.64
N ARG A 94 -1.55 -0.76 -12.62
CA ARG A 94 -1.14 -0.45 -11.24
C ARG A 94 0.38 -0.43 -11.11
N PRO A 95 0.97 0.56 -10.43
CA PRO A 95 2.33 0.46 -9.93
C PRO A 95 2.49 -0.79 -9.05
N ILE A 96 3.62 -1.48 -9.19
CA ILE A 96 3.91 -2.71 -8.44
C ILE A 96 4.95 -2.43 -7.37
N ILE A 97 4.64 -2.79 -6.11
CA ILE A 97 5.61 -2.91 -5.02
C ILE A 97 5.94 -4.39 -4.88
N TYR A 98 7.19 -4.76 -5.15
CA TYR A 98 7.69 -6.13 -5.01
C TYR A 98 8.42 -6.30 -3.67
N ILE A 99 8.10 -7.37 -2.94
CA ILE A 99 8.60 -7.64 -1.59
C ILE A 99 9.08 -9.11 -1.52
N PRO A 100 10.40 -9.37 -1.59
CA PRO A 100 10.95 -10.70 -1.31
C PRO A 100 10.90 -10.97 0.20
N ALA A 101 9.94 -11.78 0.64
CA ALA A 101 9.68 -12.04 2.06
C ALA A 101 10.87 -12.71 2.77
N LYS A 102 11.68 -13.50 2.04
CA LYS A 102 12.92 -14.12 2.57
C LYS A 102 13.89 -13.12 3.20
N ASN A 103 13.88 -11.88 2.75
CA ASN A 103 14.81 -10.85 3.22
C ASN A 103 14.35 -10.20 4.52
N HIS A 104 13.16 -10.50 5.05
CA HIS A 104 12.66 -9.94 6.30
C HIS A 104 13.05 -10.84 7.48
N SER A 105 13.09 -10.31 8.70
CA SER A 105 13.41 -11.08 9.92
C SER A 105 13.09 -10.28 11.17
N SER A 106 12.73 -10.96 12.26
CA SER A 106 12.48 -10.33 13.56
C SER A 106 13.65 -10.16 14.49
N ASN A 107 14.78 -10.75 14.15
CA ASN A 107 15.87 -10.86 15.11
C ASN A 107 16.83 -9.66 15.07
N ASP A 108 16.91 -8.94 13.95
CA ASP A 108 17.79 -7.78 13.81
C ASP A 108 17.20 -6.78 12.81
N ARG A 109 16.48 -5.78 13.35
CA ARG A 109 15.83 -4.74 12.56
C ARG A 109 15.60 -3.47 13.37
N ASN A 110 15.70 -2.33 12.71
CA ASN A 110 15.15 -1.08 13.20
C ASN A 110 13.71 -0.93 12.66
N ILE A 111 12.72 -1.05 13.55
CA ILE A 111 11.29 -1.01 13.18
C ILE A 111 10.91 0.37 12.63
N ASP A 112 11.45 1.45 13.19
CA ASP A 112 11.11 2.81 12.78
C ASP A 112 11.65 3.10 11.39
N GLU A 113 12.90 2.72 11.12
CA GLU A 113 13.50 2.84 9.79
C GLU A 113 12.78 1.96 8.75
N LEU A 114 12.45 0.71 9.07
CA LEU A 114 11.67 -0.13 8.16
C LEU A 114 10.28 0.44 7.89
N THR A 115 9.65 1.05 8.90
CA THR A 115 8.35 1.72 8.73
C THR A 115 8.49 2.94 7.83
N LYS A 116 9.54 3.75 7.99
CA LYS A 116 9.85 4.86 7.07
C LYS A 116 10.09 4.36 5.65
N PHE A 117 10.79 3.24 5.48
CA PHE A 117 11.03 2.63 4.18
C PHE A 117 9.74 2.12 3.52
N ILE A 118 8.79 1.56 4.29
CA ILE A 118 7.45 1.22 3.80
C ILE A 118 6.73 2.47 3.31
N VAL A 119 6.74 3.55 4.08
CA VAL A 119 6.13 4.83 3.70
C VAL A 119 6.76 5.37 2.42
N TYR A 120 8.09 5.33 2.30
CA TYR A 120 8.80 5.67 1.05
C TYR A 120 8.29 4.86 -0.15
N CYS A 121 8.19 3.53 -0.02
CA CYS A 121 7.70 2.68 -1.11
C CYS A 121 6.25 3.00 -1.50
N LEU A 122 5.38 3.27 -0.51
CA LEU A 122 3.99 3.66 -0.74
C LEU A 122 3.89 5.03 -1.43
N GLU A 123 4.72 6.00 -1.05
CA GLU A 123 4.78 7.32 -1.68
C GLU A 123 5.31 7.22 -3.12
N ASP A 124 6.40 6.50 -3.36
CA ASP A 124 6.99 6.35 -4.69
C ASP A 124 6.02 5.60 -5.64
N ALA A 125 5.38 4.54 -5.16
CA ALA A 125 4.34 3.85 -5.94
C ALA A 125 3.13 4.74 -6.19
N SER A 126 2.66 5.48 -5.18
CA SER A 126 1.51 6.40 -5.32
C SER A 126 1.78 7.53 -6.32
N LYS A 127 2.99 8.09 -6.35
CA LYS A 127 3.40 9.11 -7.34
C LYS A 127 3.39 8.58 -8.77
N ARG A 128 3.51 7.26 -8.96
CA ARG A 128 3.44 6.60 -10.26
C ARG A 128 2.01 6.22 -10.65
N CYS A 129 0.99 6.46 -9.82
CA CYS A 129 -0.40 6.25 -10.24
C CYS A 129 -0.82 7.28 -11.30
N PHE A 130 -1.57 6.83 -12.30
CA PHE A 130 -2.33 7.72 -13.19
C PHE A 130 -3.76 7.76 -12.65
N GLU A 131 -4.03 8.62 -11.66
CA GLU A 131 -5.22 8.51 -10.82
C GLU A 131 -6.56 8.65 -11.57
N GLU A 132 -6.57 9.21 -12.77
CA GLU A 132 -7.73 9.22 -13.68
C GLU A 132 -8.12 7.83 -14.17
N VAL A 133 -7.17 6.89 -14.24
CA VAL A 133 -7.35 5.53 -14.76
C VAL A 133 -7.20 4.50 -13.64
N VAL A 134 -6.12 4.61 -12.86
CA VAL A 134 -5.74 3.68 -11.80
C VAL A 134 -5.16 4.46 -10.62
N ASP A 135 -5.87 4.42 -9.51
CA ASP A 135 -5.51 5.12 -8.28
C ASP A 135 -5.07 4.18 -7.14
N ASN A 136 -4.92 2.89 -7.46
CA ASN A 136 -4.53 1.82 -6.54
C ASN A 136 -3.28 1.06 -7.01
N LEU A 137 -2.75 0.23 -6.11
CA LEU A 137 -1.44 -0.40 -6.18
C LEU A 137 -1.56 -1.92 -6.26
N CYS A 138 -0.57 -2.55 -6.89
CA CYS A 138 -0.32 -3.98 -6.80
C CYS A 138 0.84 -4.20 -5.82
N ILE A 139 0.65 -5.03 -4.79
CA ILE A 139 1.72 -5.46 -3.89
C ILE A 139 1.98 -6.94 -4.14
N VAL A 140 3.23 -7.32 -4.38
CA VAL A 140 3.63 -8.71 -4.62
C VAL A 140 4.54 -9.14 -3.48
N PHE A 141 4.09 -10.11 -2.69
CA PHE A 141 4.92 -10.82 -1.73
C PHE A 141 5.45 -12.10 -2.38
N ASP A 142 6.76 -12.16 -2.59
CA ASP A 142 7.45 -13.38 -3.01
C ASP A 142 7.93 -14.18 -1.79
N LEU A 143 7.36 -15.36 -1.61
CA LEU A 143 7.70 -16.27 -0.52
C LEU A 143 8.70 -17.35 -0.93
N LYS A 144 9.36 -17.21 -2.08
CA LYS A 144 10.51 -18.05 -2.43
C LYS A 144 11.57 -17.95 -1.34
N ASP A 145 12.04 -19.11 -0.87
CA ASP A 145 13.00 -19.26 0.24
C ASP A 145 12.52 -18.67 1.58
N PHE A 146 11.22 -18.41 1.74
CA PHE A 146 10.65 -17.92 2.99
C PHE A 146 10.65 -18.99 4.07
N THR A 147 11.15 -18.64 5.26
CA THR A 147 11.11 -19.48 6.46
C THR A 147 10.39 -18.76 7.60
N LEU A 148 10.06 -19.47 8.67
CA LEU A 148 9.40 -18.85 9.84
C LEU A 148 10.23 -17.74 10.49
N SER A 149 11.57 -17.79 10.42
CA SER A 149 12.42 -16.69 10.93
C SER A 149 12.27 -15.42 10.12
N CYS A 150 11.78 -15.51 8.88
CA CYS A 150 11.52 -14.36 8.05
C CYS A 150 10.22 -13.64 8.40
N MET A 151 9.33 -14.29 9.16
CA MET A 151 8.01 -13.75 9.49
C MET A 151 8.12 -12.55 10.43
N ASP A 152 7.89 -11.37 9.89
CA ASP A 152 7.87 -10.12 10.63
C ASP A 152 6.45 -9.61 10.88
N TYR A 153 5.83 -10.12 11.95
CA TYR A 153 4.46 -9.71 12.29
C TYR A 153 4.33 -8.23 12.70
N GLN A 154 5.37 -7.62 13.27
CA GLN A 154 5.29 -6.23 13.74
C GLN A 154 5.35 -5.25 12.56
N VAL A 155 6.29 -5.45 11.64
CA VAL A 155 6.40 -4.61 10.44
C VAL A 155 5.18 -4.82 9.54
N LEU A 156 4.68 -6.05 9.42
CA LEU A 156 3.45 -6.31 8.68
C LEU A 156 2.23 -5.61 9.29
N LYS A 157 2.09 -5.62 10.63
CA LYS A 157 1.05 -4.83 11.31
C LYS A 157 1.19 -3.33 11.05
N ASN A 158 2.42 -2.80 11.08
CA ASN A 158 2.67 -1.40 10.78
C ASN A 158 2.26 -1.06 9.34
N MET A 159 2.58 -1.92 8.36
CA MET A 159 2.18 -1.75 6.96
C MET A 159 0.66 -1.77 6.80
N ILE A 160 -0.03 -2.73 7.43
CA ILE A 160 -1.50 -2.80 7.42
C ILE A 160 -2.09 -1.53 8.03
N TRP A 161 -1.56 -1.09 9.17
CA TRP A 161 -2.02 0.13 9.84
C TRP A 161 -1.83 1.38 8.97
N LEU A 162 -0.68 1.53 8.30
CA LEU A 162 -0.42 2.61 7.34
C LEU A 162 -1.44 2.59 6.19
N LEU A 163 -1.66 1.42 5.58
CA LEU A 163 -2.63 1.23 4.50
C LEU A 163 -4.06 1.56 4.92
N SER A 164 -4.46 1.22 6.15
CA SER A 164 -5.81 1.51 6.63
C SER A 164 -6.01 2.97 7.06
N ARG A 165 -4.97 3.65 7.55
CA ARG A 165 -5.10 4.99 8.17
C ARG A 165 -4.67 6.13 7.27
N HIS A 166 -3.57 5.98 6.55
CA HIS A 166 -2.91 7.07 5.81
C HIS A 166 -2.91 6.85 4.30
N TYR A 167 -3.09 5.60 3.86
CA TYR A 167 -3.20 5.24 2.44
C TYR A 167 -4.50 4.48 2.14
N PRO A 168 -5.66 4.98 2.60
CA PRO A 168 -6.93 4.27 2.45
C PRO A 168 -7.21 3.98 0.98
N GLU A 169 -7.71 2.78 0.70
CA GLU A 169 -8.10 2.34 -0.64
C GLU A 169 -6.98 2.38 -1.69
N ARG A 170 -5.70 2.52 -1.28
CA ARG A 170 -4.54 2.39 -2.18
C ARG A 170 -4.25 0.95 -2.54
N LEU A 171 -4.55 -0.04 -1.69
CA LEU A 171 -4.38 -1.44 -2.08
C LEU A 171 -5.45 -1.83 -3.10
N GLY A 172 -5.03 -2.21 -4.31
CA GLY A 172 -5.89 -2.76 -5.35
C GLY A 172 -5.85 -4.28 -5.37
N VAL A 173 -4.64 -4.85 -5.37
CA VAL A 173 -4.42 -6.30 -5.28
C VAL A 173 -3.13 -6.59 -4.51
N CYS A 174 -3.14 -7.64 -3.69
CA CYS A 174 -1.97 -8.19 -3.01
C CYS A 174 -1.77 -9.63 -3.48
N LEU A 175 -0.67 -9.90 -4.19
CA LEU A 175 -0.34 -11.23 -4.71
C LEU A 175 0.63 -11.91 -3.77
N ILE A 176 0.29 -13.12 -3.32
CA ILE A 176 1.20 -14.00 -2.59
C ILE A 176 1.65 -15.08 -3.57
N ILE A 177 2.92 -15.04 -3.97
CA ILE A 177 3.53 -16.01 -4.87
C ILE A 177 4.49 -16.93 -4.11
N ASN A 178 4.74 -18.13 -4.63
CA ASN A 178 5.69 -19.10 -4.06
C ASN A 178 5.43 -19.45 -2.58
N ALA A 179 4.18 -19.41 -2.13
CA ALA A 179 3.83 -19.65 -0.74
C ALA A 179 4.15 -21.09 -0.31
N PRO A 180 4.97 -21.32 0.73
CA PRO A 180 5.18 -22.65 1.27
C PRO A 180 3.93 -23.14 1.99
N THR A 181 3.74 -24.45 2.05
CA THR A 181 2.52 -25.09 2.62
C THR A 181 2.20 -24.63 4.05
N PHE A 182 3.24 -24.43 4.88
CA PHE A 182 3.09 -23.97 6.26
C PHE A 182 2.59 -22.52 6.38
N PHE A 183 2.70 -21.69 5.33
CA PHE A 183 2.30 -20.28 5.38
C PHE A 183 0.80 -20.10 5.63
N SER A 184 -0.02 -21.12 5.35
CA SER A 184 -1.45 -21.15 5.70
C SER A 184 -1.70 -20.84 7.20
N GLY A 185 -0.83 -21.30 8.10
CA GLY A 185 -0.87 -20.97 9.52
C GLY A 185 -0.60 -19.48 9.80
N CYS A 186 0.47 -18.94 9.20
CA CYS A 186 0.78 -17.50 9.29
C CYS A 186 -0.36 -16.63 8.74
N TRP A 187 -0.91 -17.02 7.58
CA TRP A 187 -2.02 -16.32 6.94
C TRP A 187 -3.26 -16.28 7.83
N THR A 188 -3.55 -17.34 8.59
CA THR A 188 -4.68 -17.38 9.52
C THR A 188 -4.57 -16.27 10.57
N VAL A 189 -3.36 -16.03 11.08
CA VAL A 189 -3.06 -14.95 12.03
C VAL A 189 -3.20 -13.58 11.36
N ILE A 190 -2.59 -13.41 10.17
CA ILE A 190 -2.59 -12.15 9.42
C ILE A 190 -4.02 -11.73 9.03
N LYS A 191 -4.83 -12.69 8.56
CA LYS A 191 -6.22 -12.46 8.15
C LYS A 191 -7.07 -11.88 9.29
N GLY A 192 -6.77 -12.23 10.54
CA GLY A 192 -7.45 -11.66 11.71
C GLY A 192 -7.20 -10.17 11.93
N TRP A 193 -6.23 -9.56 11.24
CA TRP A 193 -5.93 -8.12 11.32
C TRP A 193 -6.48 -7.32 10.14
N LEU A 194 -6.92 -8.01 9.09
CA LEU A 194 -7.44 -7.39 7.88
C LEU A 194 -8.96 -7.23 8.00
N ASP A 195 -9.45 -6.06 7.62
CA ASP A 195 -10.88 -5.91 7.35
C ASP A 195 -11.28 -6.74 6.12
N GLU A 196 -12.58 -6.97 5.96
CA GLU A 196 -13.11 -7.84 4.90
C GLU A 196 -12.72 -7.37 3.49
N ASN A 197 -12.74 -6.06 3.24
CA ASN A 197 -12.39 -5.49 1.94
C ASN A 197 -10.90 -5.69 1.65
N THR A 198 -10.02 -5.47 2.62
CA THR A 198 -8.58 -5.74 2.46
C THR A 198 -8.30 -7.24 2.28
N SER A 199 -8.96 -8.12 3.03
CA SER A 199 -8.76 -9.58 2.90
C SER A 199 -9.16 -10.11 1.53
N ARG A 200 -10.17 -9.54 0.87
CA ARG A 200 -10.60 -9.96 -0.49
C ARG A 200 -9.59 -9.59 -1.57
N LYS A 201 -8.78 -8.56 -1.34
CA LYS A 201 -7.74 -8.10 -2.27
C LYS A 201 -6.49 -8.99 -2.24
N VAL A 202 -6.37 -9.91 -1.28
CA VAL A 202 -5.25 -10.85 -1.19
C VAL A 202 -5.53 -12.09 -2.04
N THR A 203 -4.67 -12.36 -3.01
CA THR A 203 -4.73 -13.51 -3.91
C THR A 203 -3.50 -14.39 -3.75
N PHE A 204 -3.72 -15.67 -3.47
CA PHE A 204 -2.68 -16.69 -3.51
C PHE A 204 -2.53 -17.18 -4.95
N VAL A 205 -1.34 -17.08 -5.50
CA VAL A 205 -1.02 -17.45 -6.87
C VAL A 205 -0.28 -18.79 -6.85
N HIS A 206 -0.82 -19.79 -7.55
CA HIS A 206 -0.35 -21.17 -7.48
C HIS A 206 0.43 -21.61 -8.71
N SER A 207 0.33 -20.87 -9.82
CA SER A 207 1.04 -21.16 -11.06
C SER A 207 1.45 -19.87 -11.78
N GLU A 208 2.41 -19.98 -12.70
CA GLU A 208 2.81 -18.88 -13.58
C GLU A 208 1.63 -18.40 -14.45
N MET A 209 0.78 -19.33 -14.89
CA MET A 209 -0.43 -19.00 -15.66
C MET A 209 -1.42 -18.15 -14.84
N ASP A 210 -1.54 -18.42 -13.53
CA ASP A 210 -2.33 -17.56 -12.63
C ASP A 210 -1.70 -16.19 -12.47
N LEU A 211 -0.36 -16.12 -12.37
CA LEU A 211 0.37 -14.86 -12.26
C LEU A 211 0.18 -13.98 -13.51
N CYS A 212 0.17 -14.57 -14.71
CA CYS A 212 -0.07 -13.90 -15.98
C CYS A 212 -1.43 -13.18 -16.06
N GLN A 213 -2.39 -13.55 -15.21
CA GLN A 213 -3.66 -12.82 -15.09
C GLN A 213 -3.52 -11.47 -14.38
N TYR A 214 -2.36 -11.18 -13.79
CA TYR A 214 -2.09 -9.96 -13.04
C TYR A 214 -0.88 -9.20 -13.58
N LEU A 215 0.20 -9.89 -13.94
CA LEU A 215 1.42 -9.27 -14.44
C LEU A 215 2.25 -10.23 -15.30
N ILE A 216 3.16 -9.70 -16.10
CA ILE A 216 4.12 -10.50 -16.88
C ILE A 216 5.20 -11.00 -15.92
N PRO A 217 5.40 -12.32 -15.72
CA PRO A 217 6.34 -12.87 -14.73
C PRO A 217 7.77 -12.33 -14.85
N ASP A 218 8.26 -12.13 -16.07
CA ASP A 218 9.62 -11.65 -16.37
C ASP A 218 9.95 -10.27 -15.81
N ILE A 219 8.95 -9.48 -15.40
CA ILE A 219 9.20 -8.18 -14.77
C ILE A 219 9.64 -8.31 -13.31
N LEU A 220 9.44 -9.48 -12.69
CA LEU A 220 9.77 -9.72 -11.30
C LEU A 220 11.29 -9.80 -11.11
N PRO A 221 11.86 -9.09 -10.13
CA PRO A 221 13.30 -9.11 -9.87
C PRO A 221 13.81 -10.51 -9.51
N THR A 222 14.93 -10.91 -10.12
CA THR A 222 15.69 -12.12 -9.74
C THR A 222 16.93 -11.80 -8.92
N ASP A 223 17.27 -10.51 -8.79
CA ASP A 223 18.45 -9.97 -8.14
C ASP A 223 18.23 -9.59 -6.66
N MET A 224 17.05 -9.90 -6.11
CA MET A 224 16.64 -9.54 -4.75
C MET A 224 16.47 -10.75 -3.84
#